data_AF-A0A6J5CYF3-F1
#
_entry.id   AF-A0A6J5CYF3-F1
#
_cell.length_a   1.000
_cell.length_b   1.000
_cell.length_c   1.000
_cell.angle_alpha   90.00
_cell.angle_beta   90.00
_cell.angle_gamma   90.00
#
_symmetry.space_group_name_H-M   'P 1'
#
loop_
_entity.id
_entity.type
_entity.pdbx_description
1 polymer ?
#
loop_
_entity_poly.entity_id
_entity_poly.type
_entity_poly.pdbx_seq_one_letter_code
_entity_poly.pdbx_strand_id
1 'polypeptide(L)'
;MRVLLFYMPLSIAFLFGACNSYSQSRAPHENAQAANAASVPLPASTTSQSAPPTANVVLTADQIRALMDQRSSTADKFEFLRSIRKSTLERLADTTTALASVTATLTERLDAQSKNESRLYITAPTLPSKDTVNLRLQAAKAALTSARQSASKKGISKASTIIIDAQSAPPTAAEAEVDYWQNAFDNYDNIVQQQKKAAEDREMANSNAIKEIADLTAKRDSLSGQQVALQQLVGDIDDMANQLFIASDATNTFKLNMSTAFAILVGLVIVGFFWIASSNEEIKKTIFSNEAGIQFITLFAIVIAVILFGIIGVLESKELSALLGGLSGYILGRSRGNQA
;
A
#
# COMPACT_ATOMS: atom_id res chain seq x y z
N MET A 1 2.32 34.55 -77.69
CA MET A 1 0.95 34.94 -77.27
C MET A 1 0.94 34.94 -75.74
N ARG A 2 0.73 36.10 -75.12
CA ARG A 2 0.68 36.30 -73.66
C ARG A 2 -0.64 35.80 -73.10
N VAL A 3 -0.63 34.89 -72.12
CA VAL A 3 -1.72 34.66 -71.14
C VAL A 3 -1.04 34.16 -69.85
N LEU A 4 -0.71 35.08 -68.94
CA LEU A 4 -1.39 35.31 -67.65
C LEU A 4 -1.12 34.20 -66.61
N LEU A 5 -0.08 34.49 -65.83
CA LEU A 5 0.10 34.08 -64.44
C LEU A 5 -1.19 34.34 -63.63
N PHE A 6 -1.76 33.28 -63.06
CA PHE A 6 -2.58 33.38 -61.85
C PHE A 6 -1.86 32.62 -60.73
N TYR A 7 -1.12 33.42 -59.98
CA TYR A 7 -0.66 33.15 -58.62
C TYR A 7 -1.89 32.99 -57.72
N MET A 8 -1.99 31.88 -57.00
CA MET A 8 -2.84 31.78 -55.82
C MET A 8 -1.95 31.38 -54.63
N PRO A 9 -1.78 32.23 -53.62
CA PRO A 9 -1.06 31.85 -52.41
C PRO A 9 -2.03 31.11 -51.50
N LEU A 10 -1.87 29.79 -51.38
CA LEU A 10 -2.58 29.03 -50.35
C LEU A 10 -1.80 29.20 -49.03
N SER A 11 -2.11 30.30 -48.35
CA SER A 11 -1.78 30.51 -46.93
C SER A 11 -2.51 29.48 -46.09
N ILE A 12 -1.80 28.44 -45.64
CA ILE A 12 -2.24 27.64 -44.48
C ILE A 12 -1.49 28.20 -43.28
N ALA A 13 -2.13 29.20 -42.67
CA ALA A 13 -1.78 29.72 -41.38
C ALA A 13 -2.04 28.66 -40.31
N PHE A 14 -0.99 28.38 -39.55
CA PHE A 14 -1.01 28.11 -38.12
C PHE A 14 -2.37 28.28 -37.43
N LEU A 15 -2.94 27.15 -36.97
CA LEU A 15 -4.01 27.10 -35.99
C LEU A 15 -3.68 25.97 -34.98
N PHE A 16 -2.61 26.20 -34.20
CA PHE A 16 -2.41 25.53 -32.91
C PHE A 16 -2.57 26.59 -31.84
N GLY A 17 -3.76 26.65 -31.25
CA GLY A 17 -4.10 27.65 -30.24
C GLY A 17 -5.48 27.41 -29.63
N ALA A 18 -5.53 26.55 -28.61
CA ALA A 18 -6.42 26.64 -27.45
C ALA A 18 -5.98 25.55 -26.45
N CYS A 19 -5.22 25.88 -25.41
CA CYS A 19 -5.75 26.25 -24.09
C CYS A 19 -6.76 25.24 -23.55
N ASN A 20 -6.33 24.40 -22.61
CA ASN A 20 -7.10 24.26 -21.39
C ASN A 20 -6.19 24.03 -20.18
N SER A 21 -5.84 25.14 -19.55
CA SER A 21 -5.31 25.21 -18.20
C SER A 21 -6.44 24.89 -17.23
N TYR A 22 -6.33 23.80 -16.49
CA TYR A 22 -7.12 23.59 -15.28
C TYR A 22 -6.18 23.62 -14.08
N SER A 23 -6.00 24.82 -13.54
CA SER A 23 -5.31 25.07 -12.29
C SER A 23 -6.33 25.14 -11.15
N GLN A 24 -6.01 24.40 -10.08
CA GLN A 24 -6.07 24.87 -8.70
C GLN A 24 -7.45 24.95 -8.00
N SER A 25 -7.63 24.12 -6.98
CA SER A 25 -7.93 24.61 -5.62
C SER A 25 -7.76 23.49 -4.60
N ARG A 26 -6.65 23.50 -3.85
CA ARG A 26 -6.48 22.73 -2.62
C ARG A 26 -6.06 23.72 -1.55
N ALA A 27 -6.96 23.98 -0.61
CA ALA A 27 -6.72 24.83 0.55
C ALA A 27 -5.71 24.16 1.51
N PRO A 28 -4.79 24.93 2.13
CA PRO A 28 -3.99 24.45 3.23
C PRO A 28 -4.73 24.70 4.56
N HIS A 29 -4.88 23.66 5.38
CA HIS A 29 -5.18 23.85 6.79
C HIS A 29 -3.87 23.94 7.56
N GLU A 30 -3.67 25.15 8.08
CA GLU A 30 -2.54 25.65 8.85
C GLU A 30 -2.84 25.49 10.35
N ASN A 31 -1.79 25.15 11.11
CA ASN A 31 -1.56 25.38 12.54
C ASN A 31 -2.45 24.74 13.62
N ALA A 32 -1.81 23.95 14.49
CA ALA A 32 -1.62 24.38 15.88
C ALA A 32 -0.40 23.67 16.52
N GLN A 33 0.47 24.51 17.08
CA GLN A 33 1.68 24.20 17.83
C GLN A 33 1.41 23.87 19.30
N ALA A 34 2.41 23.18 19.88
CA ALA A 34 2.94 23.30 21.23
C ALA A 34 2.21 22.61 22.41
N ALA A 35 2.92 21.66 23.04
CA ALA A 35 3.35 21.82 24.43
C ALA A 35 4.53 20.90 24.78
N ASN A 36 5.59 21.52 25.30
CA ASN A 36 6.69 20.93 26.05
C ASN A 36 6.20 20.18 27.30
N ALA A 37 6.82 19.06 27.65
CA ALA A 37 7.10 18.71 29.05
C ALA A 37 8.19 17.62 29.19
N ALA A 38 9.27 18.03 29.86
CA ALA A 38 10.03 17.29 30.87
C ALA A 38 10.56 15.87 30.56
N SER A 39 11.88 15.85 30.39
CA SER A 39 12.82 14.75 30.55
C SER A 39 12.69 13.99 31.88
N VAL A 40 12.59 12.67 31.80
CA VAL A 40 12.89 11.72 32.89
C VAL A 40 13.96 10.73 32.37
N PRO A 41 15.11 10.55 33.02
CA PRO A 41 16.10 9.56 32.60
C PRO A 41 15.78 8.19 33.21
N LEU A 42 15.67 7.15 32.38
CA LEU A 42 15.67 5.74 32.79
C LEU A 42 16.82 4.96 32.11
N PRO A 43 17.22 3.82 32.69
CA PRO A 43 18.62 3.41 32.74
C PRO A 43 19.10 2.65 31.51
N ALA A 44 20.42 2.69 31.34
CA ALA A 44 21.18 2.01 30.30
C ALA A 44 20.82 0.52 30.17
N SER A 45 20.24 0.16 29.02
CA SER A 45 20.14 -1.21 28.56
C SER A 45 21.36 -1.55 27.69
N THR A 46 22.03 -2.60 28.15
CA THR A 46 23.05 -3.44 27.52
C THR A 46 23.07 -3.46 25.99
N THR A 47 24.26 -3.16 25.47
CA THR A 47 24.74 -3.36 24.11
C THR A 47 24.50 -4.77 23.59
N SER A 48 23.48 -4.93 22.76
CA SER A 48 23.46 -5.95 21.71
C SER A 48 24.06 -5.31 20.46
N GLN A 49 25.20 -5.84 20.00
CA GLN A 49 25.92 -5.40 18.81
C GLN A 49 25.01 -5.40 17.59
N SER A 50 24.60 -4.21 17.15
CA SER A 50 23.94 -3.97 15.87
C SER A 50 24.97 -4.08 14.76
N ALA A 51 24.73 -4.95 13.79
CA ALA A 51 25.29 -4.78 12.46
C ALA A 51 24.98 -3.34 11.97
N PRO A 52 25.89 -2.68 11.23
CA PRO A 52 25.67 -1.31 10.78
C PRO A 52 24.36 -1.28 9.99
N PRO A 53 23.39 -0.45 10.35
CA PRO A 53 22.19 -0.28 9.54
C PRO A 53 22.69 0.27 8.21
N THR A 54 22.64 -0.55 7.17
CA THR A 54 22.61 -0.05 5.79
C THR A 54 21.43 0.90 5.76
N ALA A 55 21.73 2.20 5.88
CA ALA A 55 20.75 3.27 5.95
C ALA A 55 19.93 3.16 4.67
N ASN A 56 18.76 2.59 4.85
CA ASN A 56 17.89 2.11 3.80
C ASN A 56 17.10 3.35 3.33
N VAL A 57 17.82 4.35 2.80
CA VAL A 57 17.26 5.65 2.42
C VAL A 57 16.26 5.41 1.30
N VAL A 58 14.97 5.61 1.60
CA VAL A 58 13.92 5.66 0.58
C VAL A 58 14.15 6.93 -0.21
N LEU A 59 14.49 6.79 -1.49
CA LEU A 59 14.61 7.94 -2.39
C LEU A 59 13.23 8.57 -2.57
N THR A 60 13.14 9.89 -2.42
CA THR A 60 11.91 10.63 -2.73
C THR A 60 11.72 10.75 -4.24
N ALA A 61 10.48 11.01 -4.69
CA ALA A 61 10.19 11.21 -6.11
C ALA A 61 11.07 12.31 -6.74
N ASP A 62 11.34 13.39 -6.01
CA ASP A 62 12.22 14.48 -6.46
C ASP A 62 13.68 14.05 -6.59
N GLN A 63 14.17 13.22 -5.67
CA GLN A 63 15.53 12.65 -5.76
C GLN A 63 15.65 11.71 -6.95
N ILE A 64 14.64 10.87 -7.20
CA ILE A 64 14.60 10.00 -8.38
C ILE A 64 14.62 10.84 -9.65
N ARG A 65 13.83 11.92 -9.72
CA ARG A 65 13.80 12.83 -10.87
C ARG A 65 15.17 13.50 -11.10
N ALA A 66 15.80 14.02 -10.04
CA ALA A 66 17.13 14.61 -10.14
C ALA A 66 18.20 13.59 -10.63
N LEU A 67 18.13 12.34 -10.16
CA LEU A 67 19.02 11.27 -10.62
C LEU A 67 18.72 10.80 -12.05
N MET A 68 17.46 10.87 -12.49
CA MET A 68 17.10 10.62 -13.88
C MET A 68 17.66 11.67 -14.83
N ASP A 69 17.65 12.95 -14.45
CA ASP A 69 18.14 14.04 -15.28
C ASP A 69 19.65 13.97 -15.53
N GLN A 70 20.39 13.32 -14.64
CA GLN A 70 21.82 13.05 -14.82
C GLN A 70 22.11 11.97 -15.87
N ARG A 71 21.11 11.20 -16.32
CA ARG A 71 21.29 10.12 -17.31
C ARG A 71 21.08 10.65 -18.72
N SER A 72 22.02 10.35 -19.63
CA SER A 72 22.03 10.90 -20.99
C SER A 72 21.12 10.14 -21.96
N SER A 73 20.95 8.83 -21.80
CA SER A 73 20.12 7.99 -22.68
C SER A 73 18.74 7.71 -22.10
N THR A 74 17.72 7.72 -22.95
CA THR A 74 16.36 7.31 -22.58
C THR A 74 16.31 5.85 -22.12
N ALA A 75 17.12 4.97 -22.74
CA ALA A 75 17.21 3.56 -22.33
C ALA A 75 17.76 3.43 -20.90
N ASP A 76 18.78 4.23 -20.55
CA ASP A 76 19.37 4.23 -19.21
C ASP A 76 18.40 4.77 -18.16
N LYS A 77 17.56 5.74 -18.53
CA LYS A 77 16.48 6.25 -17.67
C LYS A 77 15.42 5.18 -17.41
N PHE A 78 15.02 4.41 -18.43
CA PHE A 78 14.08 3.30 -18.26
C PHE A 78 14.63 2.17 -17.38
N GLU A 79 15.86 1.72 -17.62
CA GLU A 79 16.49 0.69 -16.78
C GLU A 79 16.66 1.16 -15.33
N PHE A 80 16.98 2.44 -15.13
CA PHE A 80 16.99 3.03 -13.80
C PHE A 80 15.62 3.01 -13.12
N LEU A 81 14.57 3.52 -13.78
CA LEU A 81 13.20 3.50 -13.24
C LEU A 81 12.75 2.06 -12.93
N ARG A 82 13.06 1.11 -13.80
CA ARG A 82 12.76 -0.31 -13.60
C ARG A 82 13.47 -0.88 -12.37
N SER A 83 14.74 -0.56 -12.18
CA SER A 83 15.52 -0.98 -11.02
C SER A 83 14.95 -0.41 -9.72
N ILE A 84 14.64 0.90 -9.70
CA ILE A 84 14.02 1.55 -8.55
C ILE A 84 12.65 0.92 -8.25
N ARG A 85 11.78 0.77 -9.26
CA ARG A 85 10.46 0.12 -9.11
C ARG A 85 10.58 -1.27 -8.50
N LYS A 86 11.50 -2.10 -9.00
CA LYS A 86 11.74 -3.45 -8.46
C LYS A 86 12.11 -3.39 -6.98
N SER A 87 13.07 -2.54 -6.62
CA SER A 87 13.50 -2.40 -5.21
C SER A 87 12.38 -1.87 -4.30
N THR A 88 11.55 -0.95 -4.79
CA THR A 88 10.40 -0.41 -4.05
C THR A 88 9.33 -1.48 -3.84
N LEU A 89 9.07 -2.32 -4.84
CA LEU A 89 8.12 -3.44 -4.74
C LEU A 89 8.60 -4.52 -3.76
N GLU A 90 9.89 -4.88 -3.77
CA GLU A 90 10.48 -5.81 -2.80
C GLU A 90 10.29 -5.27 -1.37
N ARG A 91 10.59 -3.98 -1.16
CA ARG A 91 10.39 -3.33 0.15
C ARG A 91 8.92 -3.23 0.56
N LEU A 92 8.03 -3.00 -0.40
CA LEU A 92 6.59 -2.99 -0.15
C LEU A 92 6.12 -4.37 0.31
N ALA A 93 6.62 -5.44 -0.30
CA ALA A 93 6.34 -6.81 0.11
C ALA A 93 6.85 -7.08 1.54
N ASP A 94 8.11 -6.73 1.84
CA ASP A 94 8.70 -6.89 3.17
C ASP A 94 7.92 -6.12 4.25
N THR A 95 7.55 -4.87 3.95
CA THR A 95 6.76 -4.01 4.86
C THR A 95 5.36 -4.60 5.09
N THR A 96 4.75 -5.16 4.05
CA THR A 96 3.44 -5.82 4.14
C THR A 96 3.52 -7.08 5.02
N THR A 97 4.57 -7.89 4.88
CA THR A 97 4.82 -9.06 5.74
C THR A 97 5.08 -8.66 7.19
N ALA A 98 5.87 -7.59 7.42
CA ALA A 98 6.11 -7.06 8.75
C ALA A 98 4.84 -6.51 9.41
N LEU A 99 3.98 -5.84 8.64
CA LEU A 99 2.69 -5.34 9.13
C LEU A 99 1.75 -6.50 9.51
N ALA A 100 1.73 -7.56 8.70
CA ALA A 100 0.95 -8.76 8.98
C ALA A 100 1.41 -9.45 10.27
N SER A 101 2.72 -9.58 10.50
CA SER A 101 3.24 -10.19 11.73
C SER A 101 2.92 -9.36 12.98
N VAL A 102 3.09 -8.03 12.93
CA VAL A 102 2.72 -7.14 14.04
C VAL A 102 1.22 -7.20 14.33
N THR A 103 0.38 -7.24 13.29
CA THR A 103 -1.07 -7.36 13.45
C THR A 103 -1.47 -8.70 14.08
N ALA A 104 -0.82 -9.79 13.70
CA ALA A 104 -1.05 -11.11 14.30
C ALA A 104 -0.67 -11.11 15.79
N THR A 105 0.51 -10.58 16.16
CA THR A 105 0.94 -10.46 17.56
C THR A 105 0.00 -9.57 18.37
N LEU A 106 -0.45 -8.44 17.82
CA LEU A 106 -1.40 -7.56 18.48
C LEU A 106 -2.73 -8.27 18.76
N THR A 107 -3.22 -9.04 17.79
CA THR A 107 -4.45 -9.83 17.93
C THR A 107 -4.32 -10.89 19.01
N GLU A 108 -3.20 -11.61 19.05
CA GLU A 108 -2.91 -12.60 20.09
C GLU A 108 -2.84 -11.97 21.48
N ARG A 109 -2.19 -10.81 21.61
CA ARG A 109 -2.09 -10.06 22.87
C ARG A 109 -3.45 -9.57 23.36
N LEU A 110 -4.28 -9.05 22.47
CA LEU A 110 -5.65 -8.59 22.80
C LEU A 110 -6.55 -9.74 23.24
N ASP A 111 -6.47 -10.91 22.58
CA ASP A 111 -7.21 -12.10 23.00
C ASP A 111 -6.73 -12.63 24.37
N ALA A 112 -5.41 -12.63 24.59
CA ALA A 112 -4.84 -12.97 25.90
C ALA A 112 -5.30 -12.01 27.00
N GLN A 113 -5.36 -10.70 26.73
CA GLN A 113 -5.87 -9.71 27.67
C GLN A 113 -7.36 -9.94 27.98
N SER A 114 -8.19 -10.13 26.94
CA SER A 114 -9.63 -10.39 27.09
C SER A 114 -9.92 -11.63 27.94
N LYS A 115 -9.15 -12.71 27.73
CA LYS A 115 -9.22 -13.93 28.56
C LYS A 115 -8.82 -13.67 30.01
N ASN A 116 -7.84 -12.80 30.24
CA ASN A 116 -7.38 -12.44 31.58
C ASN A 116 -8.43 -11.59 32.33
N GLU A 117 -9.06 -10.63 31.64
CA GLU A 117 -10.16 -9.82 32.19
C GLU A 117 -11.38 -10.69 32.52
N SER A 118 -11.71 -11.66 31.67
CA SER A 118 -12.81 -12.61 31.92
C SER A 118 -12.58 -13.46 33.18
N ARG A 119 -11.33 -13.78 33.52
CA ARG A 119 -10.97 -14.47 34.77
C ARG A 119 -11.07 -13.58 36.00
N LEU A 120 -10.97 -12.26 35.85
CA LEU A 120 -11.09 -11.31 36.95
C LEU A 120 -12.51 -11.22 37.52
N TYR A 121 -13.53 -11.54 36.72
CA TYR A 121 -14.93 -11.54 37.16
C TYR A 121 -15.36 -12.84 37.85
N ILE A 122 -14.49 -13.85 37.94
CA ILE A 122 -14.75 -15.00 38.80
C ILE A 122 -14.51 -14.55 40.23
N THR A 123 -15.63 -14.25 40.90
CA THR A 123 -15.78 -13.69 42.24
C THR A 123 -14.65 -14.15 43.15
N ALA A 124 -13.76 -13.23 43.51
CA ALA A 124 -12.86 -13.48 44.63
C ALA A 124 -13.76 -13.93 45.80
N PRO A 125 -13.49 -15.08 46.43
CA PRO A 125 -14.30 -15.53 47.55
C PRO A 125 -14.35 -14.39 48.55
N THR A 126 -15.56 -13.92 48.85
CA THR A 126 -15.78 -12.81 49.77
C THR A 126 -15.27 -13.27 51.12
N LEU A 127 -14.05 -12.84 51.46
CA LEU A 127 -13.49 -13.12 52.77
C LEU A 127 -14.45 -12.53 53.81
N PRO A 128 -14.88 -13.31 54.81
CA PRO A 128 -15.64 -12.75 55.92
C PRO A 128 -14.84 -11.60 56.54
N SER A 129 -15.51 -10.52 56.95
CA SER A 129 -14.82 -9.41 57.59
C SER A 129 -14.09 -9.88 58.85
N LYS A 130 -12.99 -9.21 59.22
CA LYS A 130 -12.27 -9.49 60.47
C LYS A 130 -13.22 -9.52 61.67
N ASP A 131 -14.21 -8.63 61.67
CA ASP A 131 -15.27 -8.57 62.69
C ASP A 131 -16.14 -9.83 62.70
N THR A 132 -16.49 -10.37 61.53
CA THR A 132 -17.25 -11.62 61.42
C THR A 132 -16.46 -12.80 61.97
N VAL A 133 -15.15 -12.86 61.67
CA VAL A 133 -14.25 -13.90 62.19
C VAL A 133 -14.11 -13.78 63.72
N ASN A 134 -13.92 -12.56 64.23
CA ASN A 134 -13.85 -12.29 65.68
C ASN A 134 -15.16 -12.64 66.39
N LEU A 135 -16.31 -12.28 65.81
CA LEU A 135 -17.63 -12.61 66.36
C LEU A 135 -17.82 -14.14 66.48
N ARG A 136 -17.40 -14.90 65.46
CA ARG A 136 -17.44 -16.37 65.50
C ARG A 136 -16.48 -16.97 66.53
N LEU A 137 -15.28 -16.40 66.65
CA LEU A 137 -14.32 -16.80 67.68
C LEU A 137 -14.88 -16.59 69.10
N GLN A 138 -15.54 -15.45 69.34
CA GLN A 138 -16.19 -15.17 70.63
C GLN A 138 -17.34 -16.13 70.91
N ALA A 139 -18.18 -16.42 69.90
CA ALA A 139 -19.26 -17.40 70.01
C ALA A 139 -18.75 -18.81 70.35
N ALA A 140 -17.67 -19.26 69.70
CA ALA A 140 -17.03 -20.54 69.97
C ALA A 140 -16.47 -20.62 71.41
N LYS A 141 -15.80 -19.56 71.88
CA LYS A 141 -15.29 -19.47 73.27
C LYS A 141 -16.43 -19.53 74.31
N ALA A 142 -17.56 -18.89 74.03
CA ALA A 142 -18.75 -18.94 74.90
C ALA A 142 -19.39 -20.34 74.94
N ALA A 143 -19.46 -21.03 73.80
CA ALA A 143 -19.97 -22.40 73.70
C ALA A 143 -19.10 -23.39 74.49
N LEU A 144 -17.77 -23.29 74.37
CA LEU A 144 -16.83 -24.11 75.12
C LEU A 144 -16.99 -23.92 76.64
N THR A 145 -17.14 -22.68 77.09
CA THR A 145 -17.35 -22.35 78.51
C THR A 145 -18.64 -23.00 79.05
N SER A 146 -19.72 -22.94 78.26
CA SER A 146 -21.00 -23.55 78.60
C SER A 146 -20.94 -25.10 78.63
N ALA A 147 -20.20 -25.71 77.70
CA ALA A 147 -19.97 -27.16 77.67
C ALA A 147 -19.19 -27.64 78.91
N ARG A 148 -18.15 -26.90 79.33
CA ARG A 148 -17.38 -27.22 80.55
C ARG A 148 -18.23 -27.12 81.83
N GLN A 149 -19.08 -26.09 81.93
CA GLN A 149 -19.98 -25.91 83.08
C GLN A 149 -21.03 -27.01 83.20
N SER A 150 -21.60 -27.44 82.07
CA SER A 150 -22.59 -28.53 82.04
C SER A 150 -21.97 -29.90 82.35
N ALA A 151 -20.75 -30.17 81.88
CA ALA A 151 -19.99 -31.37 82.24
C ALA A 151 -19.67 -31.43 83.75
N SER A 152 -19.26 -30.28 84.33
CA SER A 152 -19.00 -30.16 85.78
C SER A 152 -20.26 -30.46 86.62
N LYS A 153 -21.43 -29.98 86.22
CA LYS A 153 -22.70 -30.27 86.91
C LYS A 153 -23.12 -31.75 86.82
N LYS A 154 -22.75 -32.45 85.74
CA LYS A 154 -23.12 -33.87 85.51
C LYS A 154 -22.19 -34.85 86.24
N GLY A 155 -20.97 -34.44 86.57
CA GLY A 155 -19.92 -35.28 87.18
C GLY A 155 -19.91 -35.36 88.72
N ILE A 156 -20.69 -34.56 89.44
CA ILE A 156 -20.60 -34.45 90.92
C ILE A 156 -21.46 -35.51 91.66
N SER A 157 -22.20 -36.38 90.96
CA SER A 157 -23.12 -37.31 91.65
C SER A 157 -22.51 -38.64 92.12
N LYS A 158 -21.34 -39.08 91.63
CA LYS A 158 -20.71 -40.32 92.15
C LYS A 158 -19.18 -40.23 92.16
N ALA A 159 -18.66 -39.76 93.29
CA ALA A 159 -17.27 -39.98 93.66
C ALA A 159 -17.03 -41.46 93.98
N SER A 160 -16.20 -42.13 93.20
CA SER A 160 -15.15 -43.01 93.70
C SER A 160 -14.25 -43.49 92.55
N THR A 161 -13.04 -42.94 92.54
CA THR A 161 -11.80 -43.66 92.23
C THR A 161 -11.68 -44.32 90.87
N ILE A 162 -11.42 -43.52 89.83
CA ILE A 162 -10.50 -43.92 88.74
C ILE A 162 -9.70 -42.68 88.33
N ILE A 163 -8.47 -42.57 88.86
CA ILE A 163 -7.44 -41.68 88.33
C ILE A 163 -6.77 -42.45 87.21
N ILE A 164 -7.29 -42.35 85.98
CA ILE A 164 -6.62 -42.86 84.77
C ILE A 164 -6.70 -41.75 83.71
N ASP A 165 -5.52 -41.25 83.36
CA ASP A 165 -5.16 -40.59 82.10
C ASP A 165 -6.22 -39.72 81.42
N ALA A 166 -6.54 -38.58 82.04
CA ALA A 166 -7.30 -37.51 81.38
C ALA A 166 -6.47 -36.72 80.35
N GLN A 167 -5.18 -37.08 80.15
CA GLN A 167 -4.24 -36.33 79.32
C GLN A 167 -4.22 -36.77 77.85
N SER A 168 -5.02 -37.77 77.46
CA SER A 168 -5.11 -38.28 76.08
C SER A 168 -6.53 -38.33 75.51
N ALA A 169 -7.51 -37.69 76.16
CA ALA A 169 -8.85 -37.58 75.59
C ALA A 169 -8.82 -36.67 74.35
N PRO A 170 -9.41 -37.07 73.21
CA PRO A 170 -9.44 -36.24 72.02
C PRO A 170 -10.10 -34.89 72.34
N PRO A 171 -9.61 -33.78 71.76
CA PRO A 171 -10.18 -32.46 72.00
C PRO A 171 -11.68 -32.52 71.76
N THR A 172 -12.43 -31.93 72.69
CA THR A 172 -13.88 -31.85 72.51
C THR A 172 -14.16 -31.05 71.24
N ALA A 173 -15.25 -31.34 70.53
CA ALA A 173 -15.58 -30.65 69.27
C ALA A 173 -15.57 -29.11 69.41
N ALA A 174 -15.87 -28.59 70.61
CA ALA A 174 -15.81 -27.17 70.94
C ALA A 174 -14.37 -26.62 71.07
N GLU A 175 -13.40 -27.40 71.52
CA GLU A 175 -11.98 -26.99 71.56
C GLU A 175 -11.39 -26.93 70.15
N ALA A 176 -11.71 -27.92 69.32
CA ALA A 176 -11.33 -27.91 67.90
C ALA A 176 -11.92 -26.70 67.14
N GLU A 177 -13.14 -26.28 67.46
CA GLU A 177 -13.77 -25.11 66.85
C GLU A 177 -13.09 -23.79 67.30
N VAL A 178 -12.72 -23.65 68.57
CA VAL A 178 -11.97 -22.47 69.05
C VAL A 178 -10.59 -22.39 68.39
N ASP A 179 -9.86 -23.49 68.29
CA ASP A 179 -8.55 -23.54 67.64
C ASP A 179 -8.65 -23.19 66.14
N TYR A 180 -9.69 -23.68 65.46
CA TYR A 180 -9.95 -23.33 64.06
C TYR A 180 -10.16 -21.82 63.86
N TRP A 181 -11.03 -21.19 64.65
CA TRP A 181 -11.31 -19.75 64.51
C TRP A 181 -10.16 -18.88 64.99
N GLN A 182 -9.39 -19.31 65.99
CA GLN A 182 -8.20 -18.60 66.44
C GLN A 182 -7.13 -18.59 65.35
N ASN A 183 -6.86 -19.75 64.72
CA ASN A 183 -5.96 -19.83 63.57
C ASN A 183 -6.46 -18.99 62.38
N ALA A 184 -7.76 -19.05 62.07
CA ALA A 184 -8.35 -18.23 61.01
C ALA A 184 -8.21 -16.72 61.28
N PHE A 185 -8.32 -16.29 62.55
CA PHE A 185 -8.13 -14.90 62.94
C PHE A 185 -6.65 -14.48 62.86
N ASP A 186 -5.74 -15.30 63.37
CA ASP A 186 -4.29 -15.03 63.36
C ASP A 186 -3.74 -15.01 61.92
N ASN A 187 -4.30 -15.83 61.03
CA ASN A 187 -3.93 -15.88 59.62
C ASN A 187 -4.67 -14.86 58.74
N TYR A 188 -5.67 -14.14 59.28
CA TYR A 188 -6.49 -13.21 58.51
C TYR A 188 -5.65 -12.12 57.85
N ASP A 189 -4.75 -11.48 58.60
CA ASP A 189 -3.93 -10.38 58.11
C ASP A 189 -2.97 -10.85 57.01
N ASN A 190 -2.43 -12.08 57.11
CA ASN A 190 -1.60 -12.68 56.06
C ASN A 190 -2.38 -12.91 54.77
N ILE A 191 -3.62 -13.42 54.87
CA ILE A 191 -4.47 -13.64 53.69
C ILE A 191 -4.81 -12.31 53.02
N VAL A 192 -5.16 -11.27 53.79
CA VAL A 192 -5.44 -9.93 53.26
C VAL A 192 -4.21 -9.33 52.58
N GLN A 193 -3.02 -9.44 53.20
CA GLN A 193 -1.77 -8.98 52.59
C GLN A 193 -1.44 -9.75 51.32
N GLN A 194 -1.65 -11.07 51.31
CA GLN A 194 -1.44 -11.88 50.12
C GLN A 194 -2.40 -11.49 48.99
N GLN A 195 -3.68 -11.20 49.30
CA GLN A 195 -4.63 -10.72 48.30
C GLN A 195 -4.28 -9.32 47.79
N LYS A 196 -3.84 -8.42 48.67
CA LYS A 196 -3.40 -7.08 48.29
C LYS A 196 -2.18 -7.14 47.36
N LYS A 197 -1.16 -7.91 47.73
CA LYS A 197 0.02 -8.13 46.88
C LYS A 197 -0.36 -8.74 45.54
N ALA A 198 -1.24 -9.76 45.54
CA ALA A 198 -1.72 -10.36 44.30
C ALA A 198 -2.52 -9.36 43.43
N ALA A 199 -3.24 -8.41 44.02
CA ALA A 199 -3.93 -7.35 43.29
C ALA A 199 -2.95 -6.34 42.69
N GLU A 200 -1.94 -5.90 43.45
CA GLU A 200 -0.88 -5.01 42.98
C GLU A 200 -0.05 -5.65 41.85
N ASP A 201 0.34 -6.92 42.00
CA ASP A 201 1.05 -7.68 40.98
C ASP A 201 0.22 -7.80 39.68
N ARG A 202 -1.10 -7.96 39.79
CA ARG A 202 -2.03 -7.97 38.64
C ARG A 202 -2.15 -6.60 37.99
N GLU A 203 -2.22 -5.52 38.76
CA GLU A 203 -2.29 -4.16 38.23
C GLU A 203 -1.00 -3.80 37.47
N MET A 204 0.16 -4.16 38.03
CA MET A 204 1.45 -4.01 37.34
C MET A 204 1.51 -4.84 36.05
N ALA A 205 1.06 -6.10 36.09
CA ALA A 205 1.00 -6.94 34.90
C ALA A 205 0.09 -6.35 33.81
N ASN A 206 -1.06 -5.80 34.19
CA ASN A 206 -1.98 -5.15 33.26
C ASN A 206 -1.38 -3.86 32.67
N SER A 207 -0.76 -3.02 33.50
CA SER A 207 -0.08 -1.80 33.05
C SER A 207 1.02 -2.11 32.02
N ASN A 208 1.80 -3.16 32.25
CA ASN A 208 2.85 -3.59 31.31
C ASN A 208 2.26 -4.13 30.01
N ALA A 209 1.17 -4.89 30.06
CA ALA A 209 0.48 -5.39 28.86
C ALA A 209 -0.10 -4.24 28.02
N ILE A 210 -0.70 -3.24 28.66
CA ILE A 210 -1.24 -2.05 27.97
C ILE A 210 -0.12 -1.26 27.28
N LYS A 211 1.03 -1.08 27.95
CA LYS A 211 2.21 -0.43 27.35
C LYS A 211 2.71 -1.19 26.12
N GLU A 212 2.84 -2.52 26.22
CA GLU A 212 3.27 -3.35 25.09
C GLU A 212 2.30 -3.25 23.90
N ILE A 213 0.98 -3.24 24.15
CA ILE A 213 -0.05 -3.06 23.12
C ILE A 213 0.05 -1.67 22.48
N ALA A 214 0.30 -0.62 23.27
CA ALA A 214 0.49 0.73 22.76
C ALA A 214 1.74 0.83 21.86
N ASP A 215 2.86 0.22 22.27
CA ASP A 215 4.10 0.19 21.48
C ASP A 215 3.92 -0.59 20.17
N LEU A 216 3.23 -1.73 20.21
CA LEU A 216 2.89 -2.51 19.00
C LEU A 216 1.97 -1.74 18.06
N THR A 217 1.02 -0.97 18.60
CA THR A 217 0.11 -0.13 17.81
C THR A 217 0.88 1.01 17.14
N ALA A 218 1.75 1.71 17.88
CA ALA A 218 2.60 2.75 17.31
C ALA A 218 3.52 2.20 16.20
N LYS A 219 4.09 1.00 16.39
CA LYS A 219 4.87 0.31 15.37
C LYS A 219 4.03 -0.02 14.14
N ARG A 220 2.81 -0.54 14.32
CA ARG A 220 1.87 -0.83 13.23
C ARG A 220 1.55 0.43 12.41
N ASP A 221 1.27 1.54 13.07
CA ASP A 221 0.94 2.81 12.41
C ASP A 221 2.14 3.34 11.61
N SER A 222 3.35 3.23 12.16
CA SER A 222 4.58 3.60 11.44
C SER A 222 4.81 2.76 10.18
N LEU A 223 4.58 1.44 10.25
CA LEU A 223 4.69 0.53 9.09
C LEU A 223 3.59 0.79 8.06
N SER A 224 2.36 1.05 8.50
CA SER A 224 1.26 1.41 7.63
C SER A 224 1.54 2.73 6.88
N GLY A 225 2.08 3.73 7.58
CA GLY A 225 2.52 4.98 6.95
C GLY A 225 3.61 4.76 5.90
N GLN A 226 4.60 3.91 6.18
CA GLN A 226 5.64 3.52 5.21
C GLN A 226 5.05 2.81 3.99
N GLN A 227 4.08 1.91 4.18
CA GLN A 227 3.43 1.20 3.08
C GLN A 227 2.71 2.16 2.13
N VAL A 228 1.99 3.15 2.66
CA VAL A 228 1.30 4.18 1.84
C VAL A 228 2.32 5.02 1.07
N ALA A 229 3.40 5.45 1.71
CA ALA A 229 4.46 6.22 1.05
C ALA A 229 5.12 5.43 -0.10
N LEU A 230 5.38 4.14 0.10
CA LEU A 230 5.93 3.27 -0.95
C LEU A 230 4.95 3.07 -2.11
N GLN A 231 3.64 2.93 -1.84
CA GLN A 231 2.62 2.82 -2.90
C GLN A 231 2.53 4.10 -3.73
N GLN A 232 2.58 5.27 -3.09
CA GLN A 232 2.62 6.56 -3.80
C GLN A 232 3.86 6.66 -4.68
N LEU A 233 5.02 6.26 -4.17
CA LEU A 233 6.27 6.25 -4.93
C LEU A 233 6.21 5.33 -6.16
N VAL A 234 5.59 4.16 -6.05
CA VAL A 234 5.38 3.27 -7.21
C VAL A 234 4.48 3.93 -8.25
N GLY A 235 3.42 4.62 -7.83
CA GLY A 235 2.56 5.39 -8.73
C GLY A 235 3.32 6.50 -9.47
N ASP A 236 4.11 7.28 -8.74
CA ASP A 236 4.94 8.34 -9.32
C ASP A 236 5.95 7.79 -10.35
N ILE A 237 6.55 6.62 -10.07
CA ILE A 237 7.47 5.95 -11.00
C ILE A 237 6.74 5.50 -12.28
N ASP A 238 5.54 4.95 -12.16
CA ASP A 238 4.74 4.53 -13.32
C ASP A 238 4.32 5.74 -14.17
N ASP A 239 3.97 6.87 -13.55
CA ASP A 239 3.69 8.13 -14.26
C ASP A 239 4.94 8.68 -14.96
N MET A 240 6.11 8.66 -14.31
CA MET A 240 7.37 9.04 -14.93
C MET A 240 7.71 8.13 -16.12
N ALA A 241 7.52 6.81 -15.99
CA ALA A 241 7.75 5.86 -17.06
C ALA A 241 6.81 6.11 -18.26
N ASN A 242 5.53 6.39 -18.00
CA ASN A 242 4.56 6.74 -19.04
C ASN A 242 4.92 8.05 -19.74
N GLN A 243 5.33 9.07 -18.98
CA GLN A 243 5.80 10.33 -19.55
C GLN A 243 7.03 10.12 -20.43
N LEU A 244 7.97 9.27 -19.99
CA LEU A 244 9.15 8.92 -20.75
C LEU A 244 8.79 8.13 -22.01
N PHE A 245 7.78 7.27 -21.96
CA PHE A 245 7.31 6.52 -23.12
C PHE A 245 6.73 7.46 -24.19
N ILE A 246 5.85 8.38 -23.77
CA ILE A 246 5.27 9.41 -24.65
C ILE A 246 6.37 10.31 -25.22
N ALA A 247 7.31 10.77 -24.40
CA ALA A 247 8.40 11.63 -24.84
C ALA A 247 9.46 10.92 -25.70
N SER A 248 9.64 9.61 -25.50
CA SER A 248 10.62 8.82 -26.27
C SER A 248 10.18 8.59 -27.72
N ASP A 249 8.90 8.87 -28.02
CA ASP A 249 8.31 9.10 -29.34
C ASP A 249 9.08 8.45 -30.49
N ALA A 250 9.31 7.14 -30.36
CA ALA A 250 9.78 6.28 -31.43
C ALA A 250 8.81 6.33 -32.62
N THR A 251 7.56 6.73 -32.36
CA THR A 251 6.56 7.12 -33.35
C THR A 251 6.95 8.34 -34.16
N ASN A 252 7.63 9.34 -33.60
CA ASN A 252 8.02 10.52 -34.35
C ASN A 252 9.20 10.20 -35.29
N THR A 253 10.25 9.52 -34.81
CA THR A 253 11.36 9.05 -35.67
C THR A 253 10.93 7.99 -36.69
N PHE A 254 10.02 7.08 -36.33
CA PHE A 254 9.45 6.12 -37.28
C PHE A 254 8.62 6.82 -38.37
N LYS A 255 7.76 7.78 -38.00
CA LYS A 255 7.00 8.59 -38.96
C LYS A 255 7.92 9.41 -39.86
N LEU A 256 8.99 9.99 -39.30
CA LEU A 256 9.97 10.78 -40.05
C LEU A 256 10.78 9.89 -41.01
N ASN A 257 11.17 8.69 -40.58
CA ASN A 257 11.87 7.73 -41.45
C ASN A 257 10.97 7.19 -42.56
N MET A 258 9.71 6.85 -42.26
CA MET A 258 8.74 6.46 -43.28
C MET A 258 8.45 7.59 -44.28
N SER A 259 8.24 8.81 -43.79
CA SER A 259 7.98 9.96 -44.68
C SER A 259 9.20 10.30 -45.53
N THR A 260 10.41 10.18 -44.99
CA THR A 260 11.67 10.40 -45.72
C THR A 260 11.88 9.35 -46.80
N ALA A 261 11.72 8.06 -46.47
CA ALA A 261 11.83 6.98 -47.46
C ALA A 261 10.83 7.15 -48.61
N PHE A 262 9.61 7.58 -48.29
CA PHE A 262 8.60 7.86 -49.30
C PHE A 262 8.93 9.08 -50.15
N ALA A 263 9.40 10.18 -49.55
CA ALA A 263 9.83 11.37 -50.27
C ALA A 263 10.96 11.06 -51.27
N ILE A 264 11.91 10.22 -50.88
CA ILE A 264 12.99 9.74 -51.77
C ILE A 264 12.40 8.92 -52.93
N LEU A 265 11.46 8.01 -52.66
CA LEU A 265 10.83 7.19 -53.68
C LEU A 265 10.07 8.05 -54.70
N VAL A 266 9.25 9.00 -54.25
CA VAL A 266 8.55 9.94 -55.13
C VAL A 266 9.53 10.78 -55.95
N GLY A 267 10.59 11.29 -55.30
CA GLY A 267 11.65 12.06 -55.97
C GLY A 267 12.32 11.27 -57.08
N LEU A 268 12.64 10.00 -56.84
CA LEU A 268 13.28 9.11 -57.82
C LEU A 268 12.38 8.90 -59.04
N VAL A 269 11.07 8.73 -58.85
CA VAL A 269 10.14 8.58 -59.97
C VAL A 269 10.03 9.86 -60.80
N ILE A 270 9.97 11.04 -60.15
CA ILE A 270 9.95 12.33 -60.86
C ILE A 270 11.24 12.53 -61.66
N VAL A 271 12.40 12.28 -61.04
CA VAL A 271 13.71 12.40 -61.71
C VAL A 271 13.81 11.42 -62.88
N GLY A 272 13.38 10.16 -62.70
CA GLY A 272 13.36 9.16 -63.76
C GLY A 272 12.48 9.57 -64.94
N PHE A 273 11.28 10.12 -64.67
CA PHE A 273 10.40 10.64 -65.71
C PHE A 273 11.07 11.77 -66.52
N PHE A 274 11.68 12.75 -65.83
CA PHE A 274 12.38 13.86 -66.49
C PHE A 274 13.60 13.38 -67.28
N TRP A 275 14.35 12.41 -66.76
CA TRP A 275 15.48 11.81 -67.46
C TRP A 275 15.04 11.19 -68.79
N ILE A 276 14.04 10.31 -68.76
CA ILE A 276 13.50 9.66 -69.97
C ILE A 276 12.98 10.72 -70.95
N ALA A 277 12.24 11.72 -70.46
CA ALA A 277 11.67 12.77 -71.29
C ALA A 277 12.75 13.67 -71.94
N SER A 278 13.93 13.79 -71.31
CA SER A 278 15.03 14.58 -71.84
C SER A 278 15.91 13.82 -72.84
N SER A 279 16.00 12.49 -72.75
CA SER A 279 16.89 11.71 -73.63
C SER A 279 16.33 11.44 -75.02
N ASN A 280 15.01 11.51 -75.23
CA ASN A 280 14.39 11.18 -76.52
C ASN A 280 13.34 12.23 -76.93
N GLU A 281 13.68 13.05 -77.93
CA GLU A 281 12.75 14.04 -78.50
C GLU A 281 11.50 13.40 -79.13
N GLU A 282 11.62 12.18 -79.65
CA GLU A 282 10.51 11.43 -80.24
C GLU A 282 9.51 10.93 -79.17
N ILE A 283 10.02 10.43 -78.04
CA ILE A 283 9.19 10.04 -76.89
C ILE A 283 8.50 11.27 -76.29
N LYS A 284 9.25 12.38 -76.16
CA LYS A 284 8.69 13.65 -75.71
C LYS A 284 7.54 14.10 -76.62
N LYS A 285 7.74 14.09 -77.94
CA LYS A 285 6.70 14.49 -78.89
C LYS A 285 5.49 13.56 -78.79
N THR A 286 5.69 12.25 -78.74
CA THR A 286 4.60 11.26 -78.64
C THR A 286 3.82 11.35 -77.32
N ILE A 287 4.49 11.60 -76.20
CA ILE A 287 3.82 11.74 -74.90
C ILE A 287 3.08 13.09 -74.82
N PHE A 288 3.68 14.20 -75.28
CA PHE A 288 3.05 15.52 -75.13
C PHE A 288 2.02 15.87 -76.22
N SER A 289 2.08 15.22 -77.38
CA SER A 289 1.12 15.50 -78.48
C SER A 289 -0.10 14.59 -78.48
N ASN A 290 -0.08 13.51 -77.71
CA ASN A 290 -1.11 12.48 -77.76
C ASN A 290 -1.97 12.48 -76.48
N GLU A 291 -3.27 12.26 -76.62
CA GLU A 291 -4.24 12.22 -75.51
C GLU A 291 -3.83 11.19 -74.42
N ALA A 292 -3.12 10.13 -74.84
CA ALA A 292 -2.55 9.12 -73.98
C ALA A 292 -1.55 9.66 -72.93
N GLY A 293 -0.79 10.72 -73.22
CA GLY A 293 0.17 11.28 -72.26
C GLY A 293 -0.51 12.02 -71.12
N ILE A 294 -1.59 12.77 -71.42
CA ILE A 294 -2.41 13.42 -70.39
C ILE A 294 -3.06 12.36 -69.50
N GLN A 295 -3.58 11.28 -70.09
CA GLN A 295 -4.17 10.16 -69.34
C GLN A 295 -3.14 9.46 -68.43
N PHE A 296 -1.90 9.27 -68.91
CA PHE A 296 -0.82 8.72 -68.11
C PHE A 296 -0.48 9.62 -66.91
N ILE A 297 -0.37 10.94 -67.12
CA ILE A 297 -0.07 11.90 -66.04
C ILE A 297 -1.21 11.94 -65.01
N THR A 298 -2.48 11.90 -65.44
CA THR A 298 -3.62 11.87 -64.51
C THR A 298 -3.67 10.58 -63.70
N LEU A 299 -3.46 9.43 -64.33
CA LEU A 299 -3.40 8.14 -63.63
C LEU A 299 -2.25 8.12 -62.61
N PHE A 300 -1.09 8.60 -63.03
CA PHE A 300 0.09 8.68 -62.18
C PHE A 300 -0.11 9.64 -60.98
N ALA A 301 -0.73 10.80 -61.20
CA ALA A 301 -1.07 11.75 -60.14
C ALA A 301 -2.05 11.16 -59.12
N ILE A 302 -3.04 10.37 -59.57
CA ILE A 302 -3.96 9.70 -58.64
C ILE A 302 -3.25 8.59 -57.85
N VAL A 303 -2.36 7.82 -58.46
CA VAL A 303 -1.58 6.80 -57.75
C VAL A 303 -0.73 7.44 -56.65
N ILE A 304 -0.04 8.55 -56.93
CA ILE A 304 0.74 9.27 -55.91
C ILE A 304 -0.18 9.81 -54.81
N ALA A 305 -1.34 10.37 -55.15
CA ALA A 305 -2.31 10.89 -54.18
C ALA A 305 -2.85 9.79 -53.25
N VAL A 306 -3.15 8.60 -53.78
CA VAL A 306 -3.59 7.44 -52.99
C VAL A 306 -2.50 6.99 -52.02
N ILE A 307 -1.24 6.94 -52.46
CA ILE A 307 -0.14 6.56 -51.57
C ILE A 307 0.12 7.64 -50.51
N LEU A 308 0.04 8.93 -50.87
CA LEU A 308 0.12 10.04 -49.92
C LEU A 308 -0.97 9.97 -48.85
N PHE A 309 -2.23 9.75 -49.25
CA PHE A 309 -3.32 9.61 -48.28
C PHE A 309 -3.20 8.35 -47.41
N GLY A 310 -2.64 7.26 -47.95
CA GLY A 310 -2.34 6.05 -47.18
C GLY A 310 -1.31 6.27 -46.06
N ILE A 311 -0.31 7.14 -46.29
CA ILE A 311 0.75 7.41 -45.30
C ILE A 311 0.31 8.45 -44.26
N ILE A 312 -0.47 9.46 -44.66
CA ILE A 312 -1.00 10.47 -43.71
C ILE A 312 -2.06 9.84 -42.77
N GLY A 313 -2.56 8.64 -43.11
CA GLY A 313 -3.53 7.91 -42.27
C GLY A 313 -4.91 8.58 -42.24
N VAL A 314 -5.18 9.46 -43.21
CA VAL A 314 -6.46 10.18 -43.35
C VAL A 314 -7.57 9.27 -43.86
N LEU A 315 -7.22 8.19 -44.56
CA LEU A 315 -8.18 7.20 -45.06
C LEU A 315 -7.94 5.88 -44.32
N GLU A 316 -8.95 5.40 -43.59
CA GLU A 316 -8.90 4.07 -42.98
C GLU A 316 -8.77 2.99 -44.07
N SER A 317 -8.18 1.85 -43.74
CA SER A 317 -7.82 0.77 -44.70
C SER A 317 -8.99 0.32 -45.60
N LYS A 318 -10.23 0.52 -45.13
CA LYS A 318 -11.48 0.23 -45.83
C LYS A 318 -11.79 1.21 -46.97
N GLU A 319 -11.52 2.51 -46.75
CA GLU A 319 -11.82 3.57 -47.72
C GLU A 319 -10.81 3.57 -48.87
N LEU A 320 -9.54 3.27 -48.57
CA LEU A 320 -8.48 3.15 -49.56
C LEU A 320 -8.75 1.99 -50.52
N SER A 321 -9.21 0.85 -49.99
CA SER A 321 -9.60 -0.32 -50.80
C SER A 321 -10.79 -0.02 -51.72
N ALA A 322 -11.77 0.76 -51.24
CA ALA A 322 -12.92 1.18 -52.03
C ALA A 322 -12.53 2.15 -53.17
N LEU A 323 -11.64 3.11 -52.91
CA LEU A 323 -11.13 4.03 -53.93
C LEU A 323 -10.27 3.34 -55.00
N LEU A 324 -9.38 2.42 -54.61
CA LEU A 324 -8.60 1.61 -55.56
C LEU A 324 -9.49 0.69 -56.41
N GLY A 325 -10.53 0.10 -55.79
CA GLY A 325 -11.55 -0.68 -56.48
C GLY A 325 -12.32 0.16 -57.51
N GLY A 326 -12.75 1.37 -57.14
CA GLY A 326 -13.45 2.29 -58.05
C GLY A 326 -12.59 2.75 -59.24
N LEU A 327 -11.30 3.03 -58.99
CA LEU A 327 -10.38 3.49 -60.04
C LEU A 327 -10.01 2.37 -61.03
N SER A 328 -9.73 1.17 -60.53
CA SER A 328 -9.49 0.01 -61.39
C SER A 328 -10.72 -0.34 -62.25
N GLY A 329 -11.92 -0.25 -61.68
CA GLY A 329 -13.18 -0.40 -62.43
C GLY A 329 -13.36 0.64 -63.53
N TYR A 330 -13.01 1.90 -63.27
CA TYR A 330 -13.11 2.99 -64.26
C TYR A 330 -12.15 2.80 -65.45
N ILE A 331 -10.91 2.36 -65.18
CA ILE A 331 -9.90 2.15 -66.22
C ILE A 331 -10.22 0.92 -67.08
N LEU A 332 -10.62 -0.21 -66.47
CA LEU A 332 -10.97 -1.42 -67.23
C LEU A 332 -12.33 -1.28 -67.96
N GLY A 333 -13.29 -0.56 -67.38
CA GLY A 333 -14.63 -0.40 -67.94
C GLY A 333 -14.67 0.37 -69.26
N ARG A 334 -13.80 1.38 -69.43
CA ARG A 334 -13.73 2.18 -70.67
C ARG A 334 -13.12 1.43 -71.86
N SER A 335 -12.27 0.43 -71.63
CA SER A 335 -11.63 -0.32 -72.72
C SER A 335 -12.59 -1.19 -73.53
N ARG A 336 -13.77 -1.53 -72.99
CA ARG A 336 -14.75 -2.40 -73.66
C ARG A 336 -15.84 -1.63 -74.43
N GLY A 337 -16.00 -0.33 -74.18
CA GLY A 337 -17.07 0.48 -74.79
C GLY A 337 -16.76 1.06 -76.18
N ASN A 338 -15.53 0.91 -76.68
CA ASN A 338 -15.08 1.54 -77.93
C ASN A 338 -14.84 0.54 -79.08
N GLN A 339 -15.45 -0.65 -79.02
CA GLN A 339 -15.48 -1.65 -80.11
C GLN A 339 -16.92 -1.98 -80.55
N ALA A 340 -17.82 -0.99 -80.49
CA ALA A 340 -19.14 -1.06 -81.11
C ALA A 340 -19.27 0.06 -82.15
#